data_AF-A0A414L6U9-F1
#
_entry.id   AF-A0A414L6U9-F1
#
_cell.length_a   1.000
_cell.length_b   1.000
_cell.length_c   1.000
_cell.angle_alpha   90.00
_cell.angle_beta   90.00
_cell.angle_gamma   90.00
#
_symmetry.space_group_name_H-M   'P 1'
#
loop_
_entity.id
_entity.type
_entity.pdbx_description
1 polymer ?
#
loop_
_entity_poly.entity_id
_entity_poly.type
_entity_poly.pdbx_seq_one_letter_code
_entity_poly.pdbx_strand_id
1 'polypeptide(L)'
;MSKQKFHLNEWQPNAALTLCDEIEIVTSRIELAGTDIAPTYNDWRDLGFALAQGLGEGGRTFYHRLSRFYSSYQPAETEKQYTACLHSRGRGITVNTFFHLARQAGVDINTQQLPNCQNAKLPKASPVAPDSGELPPSDAPHVNPQTERLTAHTATATATSADAELPVFPDEVYASLPRLLDDVCSYGISPEDSDMLLLGALTALSSCLTQVSGIYGQRQVCPNLFLFVSAQASAGKGRLTLCRHLVDVVHADLRRRNRQEWEEYRREKSLYEKNKRQGGGDEPQQPPVRMLFIPANSSATALFQTLNDNEGQALMFETEGDTLTTTFRSEHGNYSDGLRKAFHHEPITYNRRKDREYVEITMPRLSVLLSGTPRQVGALIPDPENGLFSRFLFYNLPLRPVWNDVFAGNDDDTLDSRFLRLGGRFFQFYTRLLKEGPLRFTLTVEQQVEFNRFFGNLQEQGLQCKGPDMLASVRRLGLTAYRICMVFSALRLMDYEGDAPLPATLCCRDDDFHTTLLMIQVLLRHTEAAYESLQAEASHTSHPASVSQGSASEKRRQALLQMLPPEFDRTLYQDKAREAGIPTRTADRYLIELCNQGRLEKEGHGLYKVKTMI
;
A
#
# COMPACT_ATOMS: atom_id res chain seq x y z
N MET A 1 26.18 38.42 30.39
CA MET A 1 25.90 37.51 29.26
C MET A 1 24.87 38.18 28.37
N SER A 2 25.26 38.51 27.14
CA SER A 2 24.46 39.30 26.20
C SER A 2 23.23 38.50 25.75
N LYS A 3 22.02 39.04 25.93
CA LYS A 3 20.80 38.48 25.34
C LYS A 3 20.89 38.71 23.82
N GLN A 4 21.32 37.70 23.08
CA GLN A 4 21.24 37.72 21.61
C GLN A 4 19.77 37.86 21.23
N LYS A 5 19.41 39.01 20.63
CA LYS A 5 18.11 39.18 19.98
C LYS A 5 18.10 38.30 18.74
N PHE A 6 17.17 37.35 18.70
CA PHE A 6 16.89 36.54 17.53
C PHE A 6 16.59 37.46 16.33
N HIS A 7 17.37 37.34 15.25
CA HIS A 7 17.21 38.15 14.06
C HIS A 7 16.14 37.53 13.15
N LEU A 8 15.17 38.33 12.71
CA LEU A 8 14.03 37.92 11.86
C LEU A 8 14.43 37.21 10.55
N ASN A 9 15.69 37.35 10.11
CA ASN A 9 16.20 36.72 8.89
C ASN A 9 16.60 35.25 9.07
N GLU A 10 16.63 34.72 10.30
CA GLU A 10 16.97 33.31 10.56
C GLU A 10 15.75 32.38 10.62
N TRP A 11 14.55 32.94 10.79
CA TRP A 11 13.28 32.24 10.59
C TRP A 11 12.67 32.77 9.30
N GLN A 12 12.75 31.98 8.23
CA GLN A 12 12.02 32.26 7.00
C GLN A 12 10.71 31.48 7.06
N PRO A 13 9.60 32.11 7.52
CA PRO A 13 8.30 31.45 7.50
C PRO A 13 8.02 30.93 6.10
N ASN A 14 7.55 29.69 6.01
CA ASN A 14 7.17 29.13 4.74
C ASN A 14 5.85 29.80 4.32
N ALA A 15 5.87 30.62 3.26
CA ALA A 15 4.69 31.36 2.80
C ALA A 15 3.48 30.46 2.45
N ALA A 16 3.68 29.14 2.35
CA ALA A 16 2.65 28.14 2.08
C ALA A 16 2.08 27.44 3.33
N LEU A 17 2.62 27.67 4.54
CA LEU A 17 2.19 27.04 5.79
C LEU A 17 1.62 28.08 6.76
N THR A 18 0.61 27.69 7.54
CA THR A 18 0.13 28.55 8.63
C THR A 18 1.06 28.44 9.84
N LEU A 19 1.04 29.45 10.72
CA LEU A 19 1.82 29.42 11.96
C LEU A 19 1.49 28.18 12.83
N CYS A 20 0.23 27.73 12.80
CA CYS A 20 -0.20 26.51 13.47
C CYS A 20 0.50 25.26 12.90
N ASP A 21 0.60 25.16 11.58
CA ASP A 21 1.27 24.04 10.91
C ASP A 21 2.77 24.01 11.24
N GLU A 22 3.41 25.18 11.30
CA GLU A 22 4.82 25.28 11.67
C GLU A 22 5.06 24.84 13.12
N ILE A 23 4.18 25.25 14.05
CA ILE A 23 4.25 24.85 15.45
C ILE A 23 3.98 23.35 15.61
N GLU A 24 3.04 22.77 14.85
CA GLU A 24 2.76 21.34 14.87
C GLU A 24 3.94 20.51 14.38
N ILE A 25 4.60 20.92 13.29
CA ILE A 25 5.80 20.25 12.78
C ILE A 25 6.91 20.24 13.84
N VAL A 26 7.19 21.40 14.44
CA VAL A 26 8.25 21.51 15.46
C VAL A 26 7.86 20.79 16.75
N THR A 27 6.60 20.85 17.17
CA THR A 27 6.08 20.10 18.33
C THR A 27 6.23 18.59 18.12
N SER A 28 5.87 18.08 16.94
CA SER A 28 6.03 16.67 16.60
C SER A 28 7.51 16.22 16.67
N ARG A 29 8.44 17.09 16.24
CA ARG A 29 9.89 16.82 16.35
C ARG A 29 10.37 16.81 17.80
N ILE A 30 9.86 17.72 18.64
CA ILE A 30 10.16 17.75 20.08
C ILE A 30 9.66 16.48 20.74
N GLU A 31 8.43 16.06 20.41
CA GLU A 31 7.83 14.84 20.94
C GLU A 31 8.61 13.58 20.54
N LEU A 32 9.10 13.52 19.31
CA LEU A 32 9.92 12.42 18.80
C LEU A 32 11.31 12.40 19.43
N ALA A 33 11.88 13.56 19.74
CA ALA A 33 13.15 13.67 20.46
C ALA A 33 13.01 13.40 21.97
N GLY A 34 11.81 13.52 22.53
CA GLY A 34 11.54 13.36 23.96
C GLY A 34 12.23 14.43 24.82
N THR A 35 12.50 15.61 24.25
CA THR A 35 13.32 16.64 24.89
C THR A 35 12.47 17.68 25.60
N ASP A 36 12.82 18.00 26.85
CA ASP A 36 12.28 19.17 27.56
C ASP A 36 12.90 20.46 26.99
N ILE A 37 12.10 21.20 26.22
CA ILE A 37 12.53 22.48 25.65
C ILE A 37 12.45 23.65 26.64
N ALA A 38 11.85 23.45 27.81
CA ALA A 38 11.57 24.49 28.79
C ALA A 38 11.87 24.02 30.23
N PRO A 39 13.13 23.70 30.55
CA PRO A 39 13.50 23.01 31.79
C PRO A 39 13.41 23.85 33.06
N THR A 40 13.22 25.17 32.95
CA THR A 40 13.01 26.05 34.10
C THR A 40 11.60 26.60 34.12
N TYR A 41 11.09 26.96 35.32
CA TYR A 41 9.75 27.56 35.44
C TYR A 41 9.60 28.83 34.59
N ASN A 42 10.66 29.64 34.46
CA ASN A 42 10.61 30.84 33.63
C ASN A 42 10.50 30.49 32.15
N ASP A 43 11.26 29.51 31.65
CA ASP A 43 11.17 29.06 30.26
C ASP A 43 9.82 28.40 29.97
N TRP A 44 9.29 27.63 30.94
CA TRP A 44 7.99 26.97 30.84
C TRP A 44 6.82 27.96 30.85
N ARG A 45 6.90 29.00 31.68
CA ARG A 45 5.95 30.12 31.67
C ARG A 45 6.04 30.90 30.35
N ASP A 46 7.25 31.17 29.88
CA ASP A 46 7.48 31.96 28.67
C ASP A 46 7.06 31.18 27.41
N LEU A 47 7.20 29.86 27.41
CA LEU A 47 6.60 28.95 26.42
C LEU A 47 5.07 29.10 26.37
N GLY A 48 4.42 29.17 27.54
CA GLY A 48 2.98 29.37 27.65
C GLY A 48 2.54 30.71 27.05
N PHE A 49 3.24 31.80 27.37
CA PHE A 49 3.00 33.11 26.77
C PHE A 49 3.26 33.14 25.25
N ALA A 50 4.28 32.42 24.76
CA ALA A 50 4.61 32.35 23.34
C ALA A 50 3.49 31.69 22.52
N LEU A 51 2.96 30.56 23.01
CA LEU A 51 1.87 29.84 22.37
C LEU A 51 0.53 30.58 22.48
N ALA A 52 0.24 31.17 23.65
CA ALA A 52 -0.96 32.00 23.82
C ALA A 52 -0.95 33.23 22.91
N GLN A 53 0.22 33.87 22.72
CA GLN A 53 0.37 35.00 21.81
C GLN A 53 0.25 34.60 20.34
N GLY A 54 0.79 33.44 19.96
CA GLY A 54 0.81 32.97 18.56
C GLY A 54 -0.49 32.31 18.10
N LEU A 55 -1.13 31.51 18.96
CA LEU A 55 -2.26 30.64 18.60
C LEU A 55 -3.54 30.87 19.43
N GLY A 56 -3.51 31.77 20.42
CA GLY A 56 -4.63 31.97 21.33
C GLY A 56 -5.03 30.67 22.03
N GLU A 57 -6.33 30.41 22.18
CA GLU A 57 -6.84 29.18 22.82
C GLU A 57 -6.33 27.90 22.13
N GLY A 58 -6.11 27.94 20.82
CA GLY A 58 -5.59 26.81 20.04
C GLY A 58 -4.18 26.37 20.45
N GLY A 59 -3.44 27.22 21.16
CA GLY A 59 -2.13 26.88 21.71
C GLY A 59 -2.18 26.00 22.97
N ARG A 60 -3.35 25.81 23.60
CA ARG A 60 -3.50 25.04 24.85
C ARG A 60 -3.04 23.60 24.66
N THR A 61 -3.50 22.96 23.60
CA THR A 61 -3.13 21.59 23.26
C THR A 61 -1.62 21.44 23.08
N PHE A 62 -0.98 22.39 22.40
CA PHE A 62 0.47 22.42 22.22
C PHE A 62 1.20 22.61 23.55
N TYR A 63 0.68 23.49 24.41
CA TYR A 63 1.29 23.73 25.70
C TYR A 63 1.27 22.48 26.57
N HIS A 64 0.17 21.73 26.63
CA HIS A 64 0.12 20.45 27.34
C HIS A 64 1.04 19.39 26.75
N ARG A 65 1.07 19.25 25.42
CA ARG A 65 1.93 18.30 24.71
C ARG A 65 3.41 18.55 24.97
N LEU A 66 3.83 19.81 25.01
CA LEU A 66 5.23 20.18 25.28
C LEU A 66 5.55 20.14 26.78
N SER A 67 4.60 20.56 27.61
CA SER A 67 4.78 20.58 29.07
C SER A 67 4.89 19.18 29.66
N ARG A 68 4.42 18.12 29.00
CA ARG A 68 4.58 16.74 29.50
C ARG A 68 6.04 16.31 29.71
N PHE A 69 6.98 16.99 29.03
CA PHE A 69 8.41 16.76 29.20
C PHE A 69 9.02 17.59 30.33
N TYR A 70 8.30 18.58 30.84
CA TYR A 70 8.73 19.40 31.96
C TYR A 70 8.70 18.60 33.26
N SER A 71 9.82 18.59 33.99
CA SER A 71 10.00 17.78 35.20
C SER A 71 8.95 17.98 36.31
N SER A 72 8.28 19.15 36.34
CA SER A 72 7.23 19.47 37.32
C SER A 72 5.83 19.54 36.70
N TYR A 73 5.61 18.86 35.57
CA TYR A 73 4.32 18.86 34.88
C TYR A 73 3.20 18.28 35.75
N GLN A 74 2.16 19.09 35.96
CA GLN A 74 0.89 18.65 36.51
C GLN A 74 -0.23 19.15 35.60
N PRO A 75 -1.14 18.29 35.11
CA PRO A 75 -2.18 18.69 34.17
C PRO A 75 -3.04 19.86 34.67
N ALA A 76 -3.47 19.82 35.94
CA ALA A 76 -4.30 20.86 36.54
C ALA A 76 -3.58 22.21 36.68
N GLU A 77 -2.29 22.21 37.04
CA GLU A 77 -1.51 23.44 37.16
C GLU A 77 -1.10 24.00 35.79
N THR A 78 -0.83 23.13 34.81
CA THR A 78 -0.58 23.53 33.42
C THR A 78 -1.81 24.19 32.81
N GLU A 79 -2.99 23.63 33.07
CA GLU A 79 -4.28 24.16 32.60
C GLU A 79 -4.55 25.57 33.18
N LYS A 80 -4.33 25.73 34.49
CA LYS A 80 -4.42 27.04 35.15
C LYS A 80 -3.39 28.03 34.61
N GLN A 81 -2.15 27.59 34.42
CA GLN A 81 -1.07 28.43 33.93
C GLN A 81 -1.35 28.92 32.50
N TYR A 82 -1.85 28.05 31.62
CA TYR A 82 -2.17 28.44 30.26
C TYR A 82 -3.34 29.43 30.20
N THR A 83 -4.38 29.19 31.00
CA THR A 83 -5.49 30.14 31.18
C THR A 83 -4.99 31.49 31.68
N ALA A 84 -4.05 31.53 32.63
CA ALA A 84 -3.42 32.77 33.09
C ALA A 84 -2.60 33.47 31.98
N CYS A 85 -1.91 32.71 31.12
CA CYS A 85 -1.17 33.22 29.96
C CYS A 85 -2.08 33.80 28.87
N LEU A 86 -3.31 33.30 28.71
CA LEU A 86 -4.29 33.85 27.78
C LEU A 86 -4.87 35.19 28.26
N HIS A 87 -5.08 35.32 29.57
CA HIS A 87 -5.64 36.54 30.17
C HIS A 87 -4.61 37.63 30.48
N SER A 88 -3.31 37.30 30.45
CA SER A 88 -2.21 38.22 30.75
C SER A 88 -1.29 38.41 29.55
N ARG A 89 -0.78 39.63 29.32
CA ARG A 89 0.21 39.88 28.26
C ARG A 89 1.64 39.76 28.81
N GLY A 90 2.36 38.71 28.43
CA GLY A 90 3.79 38.61 28.67
C GLY A 90 4.54 39.74 27.97
N ARG A 91 5.21 40.64 28.73
CA ARG A 91 5.92 41.78 28.13
C ARG A 91 7.08 41.29 27.26
N GLY A 92 6.94 41.44 25.94
CA GLY A 92 8.01 41.19 24.97
C GLY A 92 8.21 39.72 24.58
N ILE A 93 7.31 38.82 24.99
CA ILE A 93 7.33 37.41 24.59
C ILE A 93 6.45 37.26 23.35
N THR A 94 7.04 36.72 22.28
CA THR A 94 6.33 36.40 21.03
C THR A 94 6.47 34.91 20.72
N VAL A 95 5.71 34.42 19.73
CA VAL A 95 5.80 33.03 19.24
C VAL A 95 7.21 32.59 18.88
N ASN A 96 8.11 33.52 18.53
CA ASN A 96 9.51 33.23 18.26
C ASN A 96 10.24 32.58 19.45
N THR A 97 9.74 32.81 20.67
CA THR A 97 10.28 32.20 21.89
C THR A 97 10.13 30.68 21.85
N PHE A 98 9.03 30.16 21.31
CA PHE A 98 8.84 28.71 21.13
C PHE A 98 9.92 28.11 20.21
N PHE A 99 10.13 28.72 19.03
CA PHE A 99 11.16 28.25 18.10
C PHE A 99 12.58 28.43 18.66
N HIS A 100 12.82 29.48 19.44
CA HIS A 100 14.09 29.67 20.11
C HIS A 100 14.36 28.56 21.14
N LEU A 101 13.38 28.24 22.00
CA LEU A 101 13.48 27.17 22.99
C LEU A 101 13.70 25.80 22.32
N ALA A 102 12.96 25.52 21.24
CA ALA A 102 13.13 24.29 20.46
C ALA A 102 14.55 24.17 19.87
N ARG A 103 15.06 25.24 19.26
CA ARG A 103 16.42 25.24 18.69
C ARG A 103 17.50 25.11 19.77
N GLN A 104 17.33 25.77 20.91
CA GLN A 104 18.27 25.68 22.03
C GLN A 104 18.34 24.26 22.60
N ALA A 105 17.23 23.54 22.57
CA ALA A 105 17.14 22.13 22.94
C ALA A 105 17.64 21.17 21.84
N GLY A 106 18.21 21.69 20.74
CA GLY A 106 18.76 20.89 19.65
C GLY A 106 17.74 20.38 18.63
N VAL A 107 16.50 20.87 18.67
CA VAL A 107 15.44 20.48 17.72
C VAL A 107 15.52 21.34 16.45
N ASP A 108 15.45 20.69 15.29
CA ASP A 108 15.41 21.39 14.00
C ASP A 108 14.08 22.15 13.84
N ILE A 109 14.18 23.47 13.67
CA ILE A 109 13.03 24.39 13.50
C ILE A 109 12.75 24.75 12.05
N ASN A 110 13.48 24.19 11.08
CA ASN A 110 13.26 24.50 9.67
C ASN A 110 12.01 23.78 9.13
N THR A 111 11.01 24.57 8.73
CA THR A 111 9.71 24.12 8.18
C THR A 111 9.63 24.24 6.66
N GLN A 112 10.72 24.66 5.98
CA GLN A 112 10.77 24.62 4.51
C GLN A 112 10.77 23.16 4.00
N GLN A 113 9.99 22.91 2.96
CA GLN A 113 9.85 21.58 2.36
C GLN A 113 11.19 21.07 1.83
N LEU A 114 11.69 19.95 2.37
CA LEU A 114 12.41 18.99 1.55
C LEU A 114 11.40 18.43 0.53
N PRO A 115 11.76 18.29 -0.76
CA PRO A 115 10.83 17.83 -1.78
C PRO A 115 10.34 16.41 -1.41
N ASN A 116 9.02 16.28 -1.34
CA ASN A 116 8.21 15.11 -0.94
C ASN A 116 7.82 15.02 0.53
N CYS A 117 6.75 15.76 0.89
CA CYS A 117 5.70 15.35 1.83
C CYS A 117 4.47 16.25 1.55
N GLN A 118 3.59 15.86 0.63
CA GLN A 118 2.25 16.44 0.53
C GLN A 118 1.22 15.34 0.79
N ASN A 119 0.48 15.53 1.88
CA ASN A 119 -0.91 15.11 2.16
C ASN A 119 -1.07 14.44 3.53
N ALA A 120 -1.12 15.27 4.57
CA ALA A 120 -1.92 15.00 5.76
C ALA A 120 -2.85 16.21 5.94
N LYS A 121 -4.15 16.03 5.68
CA LYS A 121 -5.16 17.03 6.08
C LYS A 121 -5.47 16.80 7.56
N LEU A 122 -5.11 17.76 8.41
CA LEU A 122 -5.50 17.77 9.82
C LEU A 122 -7.01 18.04 9.98
N PRO A 123 -7.69 17.37 10.95
CA PRO A 123 -9.08 17.65 11.27
C PRO A 123 -9.24 19.00 11.99
N LYS A 124 -10.31 19.72 11.64
CA LYS A 124 -10.69 21.00 12.28
C LYS A 124 -11.31 20.75 13.65
N ALA A 125 -10.87 21.50 14.65
CA ALA A 125 -11.52 21.59 15.95
C ALA A 125 -12.86 22.36 15.84
N SER A 126 -13.89 21.84 16.50
CA SER A 126 -15.16 22.54 16.74
C SER A 126 -15.27 22.95 18.22
N PRO A 127 -15.97 24.06 18.53
CA PRO A 127 -15.88 24.74 19.83
C PRO A 127 -16.82 24.16 20.89
N VAL A 128 -16.38 24.23 22.15
CA VAL A 128 -17.19 23.95 23.35
C VAL A 128 -17.82 25.24 23.86
N ALA A 129 -19.09 25.19 24.26
CA ALA A 129 -19.72 26.11 25.22
C ALA A 129 -20.97 25.41 25.85
N PRO A 130 -21.58 25.91 26.93
CA PRO A 130 -21.28 25.52 28.30
C PRO A 130 -22.48 24.90 29.05
N ASP A 131 -22.14 24.40 30.24
CA ASP A 131 -22.94 23.82 31.33
C ASP A 131 -24.34 24.43 31.59
N SER A 132 -25.33 23.57 31.87
CA SER A 132 -26.35 23.80 32.92
C SER A 132 -27.29 22.58 33.10
N GLY A 133 -27.35 22.07 34.33
CA GLY A 133 -28.63 21.81 35.02
C GLY A 133 -29.17 20.38 35.12
N GLU A 134 -28.93 19.78 36.30
CA GLU A 134 -29.89 19.01 37.12
C GLU A 134 -30.36 17.59 36.73
N LEU A 135 -29.98 16.63 37.60
CA LEU A 135 -30.65 15.36 37.95
C LEU A 135 -32.12 15.57 38.39
N PRO A 136 -33.06 14.58 38.37
CA PRO A 136 -32.98 13.35 39.19
C PRO A 136 -33.77 12.11 38.63
N PRO A 137 -34.24 11.12 39.41
CA PRO A 137 -33.59 9.81 39.57
C PRO A 137 -34.48 8.58 39.22
N SER A 138 -33.85 7.40 39.37
CA SER A 138 -34.38 6.03 39.58
C SER A 138 -35.46 5.46 38.66
N ASP A 139 -35.18 4.27 38.11
CA ASP A 139 -35.85 3.04 38.57
C ASP A 139 -35.29 1.81 37.83
N ALA A 140 -34.81 0.85 38.62
CA ALA A 140 -34.70 -0.53 38.19
C ALA A 140 -36.12 -1.14 38.12
N PRO A 141 -36.33 -2.19 37.31
CA PRO A 141 -36.49 -3.48 37.97
C PRO A 141 -35.85 -4.67 37.24
N HIS A 142 -35.49 -5.65 38.08
CA HIS A 142 -35.15 -7.04 37.78
C HIS A 142 -36.35 -7.87 37.26
N VAL A 143 -36.02 -9.12 36.86
CA VAL A 143 -36.86 -10.36 36.78
C VAL A 143 -37.39 -10.66 35.37
N ASN A 144 -37.28 -11.85 34.74
CA ASN A 144 -36.51 -13.09 34.89
C ASN A 144 -36.55 -13.81 33.52
N PRO A 145 -35.72 -14.85 33.28
CA PRO A 145 -35.64 -15.58 32.02
C PRO A 145 -36.63 -16.75 32.00
N GLN A 146 -37.22 -17.02 30.84
CA GLN A 146 -37.71 -18.33 30.36
C GLN A 146 -38.58 -18.08 29.13
N THR A 147 -38.20 -18.61 27.97
CA THR A 147 -39.04 -19.47 27.10
C THR A 147 -38.16 -19.96 25.94
N GLU A 148 -37.49 -21.09 26.13
CA GLU A 148 -37.20 -21.99 25.02
C GLU A 148 -38.44 -22.85 24.76
N ARG A 149 -38.92 -22.90 23.51
CA ARG A 149 -39.08 -24.15 22.75
C ARG A 149 -39.85 -23.95 21.44
N LEU A 150 -39.30 -24.62 20.42
CA LEU A 150 -39.99 -25.31 19.33
C LEU A 150 -40.76 -24.47 18.31
N THR A 151 -40.14 -24.25 17.14
CA THR A 151 -40.73 -24.65 15.85
C THR A 151 -39.62 -24.83 14.80
N ALA A 152 -39.27 -26.10 14.54
CA ALA A 152 -38.78 -26.50 13.24
C ALA A 152 -40.00 -26.77 12.36
N HIS A 153 -40.04 -26.21 11.15
CA HIS A 153 -40.49 -26.87 9.92
C HIS A 153 -40.41 -25.92 8.70
N THR A 154 -39.67 -26.39 7.70
CA THR A 154 -39.84 -26.16 6.24
C THR A 154 -39.89 -24.72 5.71
N ALA A 155 -38.75 -24.29 5.15
CA ALA A 155 -38.72 -23.31 4.07
C ALA A 155 -37.92 -23.89 2.89
N THR A 156 -38.64 -24.38 1.88
CA THR A 156 -38.11 -24.63 0.54
C THR A 156 -37.75 -23.31 -0.14
N ALA A 157 -36.49 -23.25 -0.58
CA ALA A 157 -35.95 -22.54 -1.74
C ALA A 157 -36.67 -21.28 -2.24
N THR A 158 -36.05 -20.12 -1.97
CA THR A 158 -35.55 -19.20 -3.01
C THR A 158 -34.60 -18.20 -2.33
N ALA A 159 -33.33 -18.56 -2.20
CA ALA A 159 -32.27 -17.61 -1.84
C ALA A 159 -31.62 -17.13 -3.14
N THR A 160 -31.80 -15.85 -3.44
CA THR A 160 -31.03 -15.11 -4.44
C THR A 160 -29.54 -15.15 -4.06
N SER A 161 -28.71 -15.59 -5.00
CA SER A 161 -27.27 -15.87 -4.87
C SER A 161 -26.40 -14.61 -4.84
N ALA A 162 -26.29 -13.91 -3.70
CA ALA A 162 -25.42 -12.74 -3.57
C ALA A 162 -24.63 -12.57 -2.26
N ASP A 163 -24.73 -13.47 -1.28
CA ASP A 163 -23.93 -13.39 -0.03
C ASP A 163 -23.59 -14.80 0.50
N ALA A 164 -22.78 -15.56 -0.25
CA ALA A 164 -22.13 -16.73 0.33
C ALA A 164 -20.90 -16.24 1.11
N GLU A 165 -20.89 -16.39 2.43
CA GLU A 165 -19.71 -16.10 3.25
C GLU A 165 -18.50 -16.87 2.73
N LEU A 166 -17.39 -16.17 2.49
CA LEU A 166 -16.15 -16.77 2.04
C LEU A 166 -15.45 -17.47 3.21
N PRO A 167 -14.74 -18.58 2.96
CA PRO A 167 -14.10 -19.35 4.03
C PRO A 167 -12.97 -18.55 4.67
N VAL A 168 -12.68 -18.86 5.94
CA VAL A 168 -11.50 -18.37 6.67
C VAL A 168 -10.47 -19.49 6.82
N PHE A 169 -9.24 -19.17 7.24
CA PHE A 169 -8.28 -20.21 7.57
C PHE A 169 -8.77 -21.04 8.77
N PRO A 170 -8.64 -22.37 8.71
CA PRO A 170 -9.03 -23.23 9.82
C PRO A 170 -8.01 -23.15 10.96
N ASP A 171 -8.43 -23.47 12.19
CA ASP A 171 -7.62 -23.32 13.42
C ASP A 171 -6.26 -24.04 13.35
N GLU A 172 -6.17 -25.13 12.59
CA GLU A 172 -4.93 -25.89 12.35
C GLU A 172 -3.83 -25.04 11.73
N VAL A 173 -4.21 -24.04 10.92
CA VAL A 173 -3.25 -23.08 10.34
C VAL A 173 -2.56 -22.30 11.45
N TYR A 174 -3.31 -21.81 12.43
CA TYR A 174 -2.83 -20.99 13.53
C TYR A 174 -1.99 -21.79 14.53
N ALA A 175 -2.41 -23.02 14.82
CA ALA A 175 -1.72 -23.92 15.75
C ALA A 175 -0.25 -24.24 15.34
N SER A 176 0.05 -24.11 14.04
CA SER A 176 1.33 -24.49 13.45
C SER A 176 2.09 -23.29 12.87
N LEU A 177 1.84 -22.06 13.33
CA LEU A 177 2.57 -20.88 12.86
C LEU A 177 3.96 -20.73 13.52
N PRO A 178 4.95 -20.13 12.82
CA PRO A 178 6.13 -19.54 13.44
C PRO A 178 5.74 -18.57 14.56
N ARG A 179 6.48 -18.53 15.68
CA ARG A 179 6.07 -17.75 16.87
C ARG A 179 5.83 -16.27 16.56
N LEU A 180 6.64 -15.68 15.67
CA LEU A 180 6.44 -14.30 15.24
C LEU A 180 5.07 -14.09 14.57
N LEU A 181 4.61 -15.04 13.74
CA LEU A 181 3.33 -14.94 13.05
C LEU A 181 2.16 -15.28 13.98
N ASP A 182 2.34 -16.23 14.89
CA ASP A 182 1.37 -16.51 15.96
C ASP A 182 1.15 -15.26 16.84
N ASP A 183 2.22 -14.59 17.27
CA ASP A 183 2.15 -13.34 18.00
C ASP A 183 1.41 -12.24 17.22
N VAL A 184 1.61 -12.15 15.90
CA VAL A 184 0.87 -11.20 15.03
C VAL A 184 -0.62 -11.53 15.02
N CYS A 185 -0.98 -12.80 14.81
CA CYS A 185 -2.37 -13.25 14.67
C CYS A 185 -3.13 -13.19 16.00
N SER A 186 -2.44 -13.27 17.14
CA SER A 186 -3.02 -13.13 18.47
C SER A 186 -3.71 -11.78 18.72
N TYR A 187 -3.37 -10.75 17.92
CA TYR A 187 -4.00 -9.43 17.98
C TYR A 187 -5.24 -9.32 17.09
N GLY A 188 -5.60 -10.38 16.35
CA GLY A 188 -6.78 -10.43 15.52
C GLY A 188 -8.06 -10.33 16.35
N ILE A 189 -9.04 -9.58 15.85
CA ILE A 189 -10.34 -9.39 16.53
C ILE A 189 -11.45 -10.28 15.97
N SER A 190 -11.17 -10.98 14.87
CA SER A 190 -12.02 -12.00 14.27
C SER A 190 -11.18 -12.95 13.43
N PRO A 191 -11.69 -14.13 13.03
CA PRO A 191 -10.97 -15.03 12.14
C PRO A 191 -10.51 -14.35 10.83
N GLU A 192 -11.35 -13.51 10.22
CA GLU A 192 -10.99 -12.80 8.98
C GLU A 192 -9.94 -11.72 9.20
N ASP A 193 -9.97 -11.06 10.36
CA ASP A 193 -8.94 -10.09 10.74
C ASP A 193 -7.61 -10.79 11.03
N SER A 194 -7.63 -11.96 11.68
CA SER A 194 -6.45 -12.81 11.86
C SER A 194 -5.87 -13.29 10.53
N ASP A 195 -6.72 -13.75 9.59
CA ASP A 195 -6.30 -14.13 8.24
C ASP A 195 -5.64 -12.94 7.52
N MET A 196 -6.25 -11.75 7.60
CA MET A 196 -5.74 -10.53 7.00
C MET A 196 -4.37 -10.14 7.60
N LEU A 197 -4.22 -10.19 8.93
CA LEU A 197 -2.95 -9.91 9.61
C LEU A 197 -1.88 -10.93 9.24
N LEU A 198 -2.21 -12.22 9.16
CA LEU A 198 -1.30 -13.28 8.72
C LEU A 198 -0.78 -13.02 7.31
N LEU A 199 -1.69 -12.78 6.35
CA LEU A 199 -1.35 -12.52 4.95
C LEU A 199 -0.55 -11.22 4.79
N GLY A 200 -0.93 -10.18 5.55
CA GLY A 200 -0.24 -8.91 5.61
C GLY A 200 1.21 -9.07 6.10
N ALA A 201 1.40 -9.80 7.18
CA ALA A 201 2.71 -10.07 7.77
C ALA A 201 3.59 -10.92 6.83
N LEU A 202 3.05 -12.01 6.28
CA LEU A 202 3.76 -12.85 5.29
C LEU A 202 4.27 -12.01 4.13
N THR A 203 3.42 -11.14 3.59
CA THR A 203 3.78 -10.31 2.44
C THR A 203 4.82 -9.26 2.79
N ALA A 204 4.66 -8.55 3.93
CA ALA A 204 5.64 -7.56 4.38
C ALA A 204 7.01 -8.19 4.68
N LEU A 205 7.03 -9.26 5.47
CA LEU A 205 8.27 -9.95 5.86
C LEU A 205 8.98 -10.59 4.67
N SER A 206 8.24 -11.12 3.69
CA SER A 206 8.82 -11.72 2.46
C SER A 206 9.75 -10.77 1.70
N SER A 207 9.51 -9.45 1.78
CA SER A 207 10.35 -8.42 1.12
C SER A 207 11.76 -8.33 1.72
N CYS A 208 11.93 -8.79 2.96
CA CYS A 208 13.15 -8.62 3.74
C CYS A 208 13.98 -9.92 3.86
N LEU A 209 13.46 -11.07 3.42
CA LEU A 209 14.14 -12.37 3.45
C LEU A 209 15.09 -12.54 2.24
N THR A 210 15.98 -11.58 2.06
CA THR A 210 16.74 -11.37 0.81
C THR A 210 17.85 -12.39 0.56
N GLN A 211 18.22 -13.13 1.59
CA GLN A 211 19.21 -14.22 1.54
C GLN A 211 18.57 -15.59 1.34
N VAL A 212 17.24 -15.70 1.29
CA VAL A 212 16.54 -16.98 1.12
C VAL A 212 16.16 -17.14 -0.35
N SER A 213 16.55 -18.27 -0.96
CA SER A 213 16.11 -18.62 -2.31
C SER A 213 15.93 -20.12 -2.48
N GLY A 214 15.04 -20.52 -3.38
CA GLY A 214 14.78 -21.93 -3.72
C GLY A 214 14.83 -22.17 -5.23
N ILE A 215 14.69 -23.42 -5.64
CA ILE A 215 14.57 -23.81 -7.04
C ILE A 215 13.16 -24.33 -7.29
N TYR A 216 12.41 -23.65 -8.16
CA TYR A 216 11.07 -24.02 -8.58
C TYR A 216 10.99 -24.02 -10.11
N GLY A 217 10.53 -25.11 -10.71
CA GLY A 217 10.47 -25.23 -12.18
C GLY A 217 11.82 -25.00 -12.85
N GLN A 218 12.90 -25.52 -12.24
CA GLN A 218 14.30 -25.34 -12.68
C GLN A 218 14.81 -23.89 -12.68
N ARG A 219 14.10 -22.96 -12.05
CA ARG A 219 14.51 -21.56 -11.90
C ARG A 219 14.71 -21.19 -10.45
N GLN A 220 15.64 -20.29 -10.20
CA GLN A 220 15.79 -19.69 -8.88
C GLN A 220 14.61 -18.76 -8.60
N VAL A 221 14.04 -18.87 -7.39
CA VAL A 221 12.94 -18.04 -6.92
C VAL A 221 13.22 -17.53 -5.51
N CYS A 222 12.74 -16.33 -5.20
CA CYS A 222 12.83 -15.68 -3.89
C CYS A 222 11.43 -15.64 -3.23
N PRO A 223 11.33 -15.39 -1.92
CA PRO A 223 10.07 -15.52 -1.15
C PRO A 223 9.00 -14.45 -1.44
N ASN A 224 9.27 -13.46 -2.30
CA ASN A 224 8.40 -12.29 -2.49
C ASN A 224 6.95 -12.61 -2.86
N LEU A 225 6.00 -11.99 -2.16
CA LEU A 225 4.55 -12.20 -2.32
C LEU A 225 3.84 -10.95 -2.85
N PHE A 226 2.74 -11.18 -3.56
CA PHE A 226 1.82 -10.16 -4.07
C PHE A 226 0.44 -10.43 -3.46
N LEU A 227 -0.09 -9.48 -2.70
CA LEU A 227 -1.36 -9.57 -1.98
C LEU A 227 -2.25 -8.37 -2.32
N PHE A 228 -3.53 -8.66 -2.56
CA PHE A 228 -4.58 -7.67 -2.63
C PHE A 228 -5.69 -8.03 -1.62
N VAL A 229 -5.91 -7.16 -0.64
CA VAL A 229 -7.02 -7.27 0.31
C VAL A 229 -8.20 -6.42 -0.19
N SER A 230 -9.28 -7.09 -0.58
CA SER A 230 -10.51 -6.44 -1.02
C SER A 230 -11.46 -6.27 0.16
N ALA A 231 -11.80 -5.03 0.51
CA ALA A 231 -12.72 -4.73 1.60
C ALA A 231 -13.50 -3.44 1.34
N GLN A 232 -14.78 -3.43 1.74
CA GLN A 232 -15.59 -2.22 1.74
C GLN A 232 -15.04 -1.17 2.73
N ALA A 233 -15.49 0.07 2.58
CA ALA A 233 -15.19 1.10 3.58
C ALA A 233 -15.71 0.65 4.96
N SER A 234 -14.95 0.95 6.02
CA SER A 234 -15.27 0.54 7.40
C SER A 234 -15.16 -0.97 7.71
N ALA A 235 -14.77 -1.83 6.76
CA ALA A 235 -14.64 -3.28 6.99
C ALA A 235 -13.43 -3.70 7.85
N GLY A 236 -12.62 -2.75 8.37
CA GLY A 236 -11.47 -3.06 9.22
C GLY A 236 -10.11 -3.15 8.51
N LYS A 237 -10.05 -3.00 7.18
CA LYS A 237 -8.79 -3.04 6.39
C LYS A 237 -7.69 -2.08 6.86
N GLY A 238 -8.04 -1.03 7.60
CA GLY A 238 -7.06 -0.10 8.19
C GLY A 238 -6.08 -0.80 9.13
N ARG A 239 -6.50 -1.90 9.79
CA ARG A 239 -5.62 -2.69 10.67
C ARG A 239 -4.45 -3.35 9.92
N LEU A 240 -4.55 -3.49 8.60
CA LEU A 240 -3.45 -3.99 7.77
C LEU A 240 -2.20 -3.12 7.92
N THR A 241 -2.32 -1.81 8.23
CA THR A 241 -1.15 -0.93 8.46
C THR A 241 -0.27 -1.40 9.61
N LEU A 242 -0.80 -2.17 10.58
CA LEU A 242 0.00 -2.77 11.66
C LEU A 242 1.11 -3.65 11.09
N CYS A 243 0.83 -4.41 10.02
CA CYS A 243 1.81 -5.28 9.38
C CYS A 243 2.98 -4.51 8.75
N ARG A 244 2.80 -3.22 8.46
CA ARG A 244 3.88 -2.34 7.97
C ARG A 244 4.98 -2.17 9.03
N HIS A 245 4.60 -2.07 10.31
CA HIS A 245 5.54 -1.89 11.41
C HIS A 245 6.51 -3.05 11.60
N LEU A 246 6.16 -4.25 11.10
CA LEU A 246 7.04 -5.42 11.13
C LEU A 246 8.36 -5.20 10.37
N VAL A 247 8.38 -4.26 9.41
CA VAL A 247 9.56 -3.97 8.59
C VAL A 247 9.96 -2.48 8.62
N ASP A 248 9.35 -1.67 9.47
CA ASP A 248 9.71 -0.25 9.62
C ASP A 248 11.15 -0.07 10.11
N VAL A 249 11.62 -0.95 11.00
CA VAL A 249 13.00 -0.89 11.50
C VAL A 249 13.99 -1.20 10.37
N VAL A 250 13.66 -2.15 9.47
CA VAL A 250 14.46 -2.44 8.26
C VAL A 250 14.49 -1.22 7.34
N HIS A 251 13.34 -0.58 7.12
CA HIS A 251 13.24 0.64 6.32
C HIS A 251 14.08 1.79 6.91
N ALA A 252 13.95 2.02 8.22
CA ALA A 252 14.69 3.07 8.94
C ALA A 252 16.20 2.83 8.86
N ASP A 253 16.65 1.57 8.96
CA ASP A 253 18.04 1.20 8.79
C ASP A 253 18.58 1.47 7.38
N LEU A 254 17.83 1.10 6.33
CA LEU A 254 18.20 1.43 4.94
C LEU A 254 18.31 2.95 4.73
N ARG A 255 17.34 3.72 5.25
CA ARG A 255 17.34 5.19 5.18
C ARG A 255 18.52 5.79 5.95
N ARG A 256 18.88 5.22 7.09
CA ARG A 256 20.06 5.63 7.86
C ARG A 256 21.35 5.38 7.09
N ARG A 257 21.53 4.18 6.52
CA ARG A 257 22.67 3.84 5.66
C ARG A 257 22.77 4.81 4.48
N ASN A 258 21.63 5.12 3.86
CA ASN A 258 21.59 6.09 2.77
C ASN A 258 22.07 7.49 3.18
N ARG A 259 21.62 8.00 4.35
CA ARG A 259 22.08 9.31 4.84
C ARG A 259 23.59 9.33 5.05
N GLN A 260 24.17 8.25 5.57
CA GLN A 260 25.61 8.12 5.78
C GLN A 260 26.38 8.13 4.44
N GLU A 261 25.93 7.34 3.46
CA GLU A 261 26.52 7.33 2.11
C GLU A 261 26.45 8.72 1.44
N TRP A 262 25.33 9.43 1.61
CA TRP A 262 25.16 10.79 1.09
C TRP A 262 25.99 11.85 1.83
N GLU A 263 26.24 11.69 3.13
CA GLU A 263 27.16 12.53 3.90
C GLU A 263 28.61 12.34 3.42
N GLU A 264 29.02 11.09 3.22
CA GLU A 264 30.33 10.74 2.67
C GLU A 264 30.52 11.30 1.27
N TYR A 265 29.54 11.08 0.38
CA TYR A 265 29.54 11.65 -0.97
C TYR A 265 29.65 13.18 -0.96
N ARG A 266 28.89 13.88 -0.10
CA ARG A 266 28.96 15.35 -0.01
C ARG A 266 30.35 15.83 0.43
N ARG A 267 30.98 15.11 1.35
CA ARG A 267 32.36 15.40 1.81
C ARG A 267 33.36 15.19 0.68
N GLU A 268 33.30 14.07 -0.02
CA GLU A 268 34.17 13.76 -1.16
C GLU A 268 33.99 14.75 -2.31
N LYS A 269 32.74 15.08 -2.65
CA LYS A 269 32.42 16.07 -3.69
C LYS A 269 32.98 17.45 -3.36
N SER A 270 32.88 17.87 -2.10
CA SER A 270 33.48 19.14 -1.65
C SER A 270 35.01 19.13 -1.76
N LEU A 271 35.68 18.01 -1.46
CA LEU A 271 37.12 17.87 -1.63
C LEU A 271 37.53 17.90 -3.10
N TYR A 272 36.80 17.19 -3.97
CA TYR A 272 37.00 17.18 -5.41
C TYR A 272 36.86 18.60 -6.00
N GLU A 273 35.79 19.33 -5.66
CA GLU A 273 35.57 20.70 -6.14
C GLU A 273 36.68 21.67 -5.73
N LYS A 274 37.24 21.52 -4.52
CA LYS A 274 38.39 22.31 -4.04
C LYS A 274 39.69 21.98 -4.78
N ASN A 275 39.91 20.70 -5.09
CA ASN A 275 41.14 20.21 -5.72
C ASN A 275 41.07 20.16 -7.26
N LYS A 276 39.92 20.49 -7.86
CA LYS A 276 39.68 20.48 -9.31
C LYS A 276 40.68 21.30 -10.13
N ARG A 277 41.27 22.35 -9.53
CA ARG A 277 42.30 23.19 -10.16
C ARG A 277 43.70 22.57 -10.16
N GLN A 278 43.94 21.53 -9.38
CA GLN A 278 45.23 20.83 -9.27
C GLN A 278 45.29 19.53 -10.09
N GLY A 279 44.38 19.35 -11.05
CA GLY A 279 44.27 18.10 -11.83
C GLY A 279 43.65 16.95 -11.04
N GLY A 280 42.80 17.26 -10.05
CA GLY A 280 42.17 16.28 -9.16
C GLY A 280 41.42 15.20 -9.92
N GLY A 281 41.54 13.96 -9.42
CA GLY A 281 41.06 12.70 -10.03
C GLY A 281 39.55 12.61 -10.25
N ASP A 282 39.02 11.39 -10.34
CA ASP A 282 37.64 11.18 -10.79
C ASP A 282 36.58 11.83 -9.89
N GLU A 283 35.54 12.40 -10.50
CA GLU A 283 34.40 12.96 -9.75
C GLU A 283 33.72 11.85 -8.95
N PRO A 284 33.47 12.04 -7.65
CA PRO A 284 32.82 11.01 -6.84
C PRO A 284 31.44 10.67 -7.41
N GLN A 285 31.08 9.39 -7.34
CA GLN A 285 29.80 8.91 -7.86
C GLN A 285 28.68 9.17 -6.86
N GLN A 286 27.53 9.60 -7.38
CA GLN A 286 26.34 9.82 -6.56
C GLN A 286 25.84 8.47 -6.00
N PRO A 287 25.65 8.34 -4.68
CA PRO A 287 25.16 7.09 -4.10
C PRO A 287 23.69 6.85 -4.48
N PRO A 288 23.26 5.58 -4.65
CA PRO A 288 21.88 5.23 -4.94
C PRO A 288 20.96 5.60 -3.76
N VAL A 289 19.66 5.73 -4.01
CA VAL A 289 18.68 5.92 -2.92
C VAL A 289 18.36 4.56 -2.28
N ARG A 290 18.55 4.44 -0.95
CA ARG A 290 18.15 3.24 -0.20
C ARG A 290 16.89 3.46 0.62
N MET A 291 15.85 2.69 0.31
CA MET A 291 14.57 2.67 1.01
C MET A 291 13.76 1.42 0.67
N LEU A 292 13.24 0.73 1.68
CA LEU A 292 12.39 -0.45 1.46
C LEU A 292 11.05 -0.13 0.81
N PHE A 293 10.30 0.84 1.36
CA PHE A 293 8.96 1.17 0.89
C PHE A 293 9.02 2.05 -0.36
N ILE A 294 8.32 1.63 -1.41
CA ILE A 294 8.06 2.46 -2.59
C ILE A 294 6.65 3.06 -2.47
N PRO A 295 6.50 4.39 -2.50
CA PRO A 295 5.19 5.04 -2.47
C PRO A 295 4.32 4.65 -3.68
N ALA A 296 3.02 4.38 -3.48
CA ALA A 296 2.10 4.02 -4.58
C ALA A 296 1.93 5.10 -5.63
N ASN A 297 2.09 6.36 -5.24
CA ASN A 297 1.89 7.52 -6.11
C ASN A 297 3.09 7.78 -7.04
N SER A 298 4.13 6.95 -6.97
CA SER A 298 5.25 6.97 -7.89
C SER A 298 4.78 6.68 -9.32
N SER A 299 5.50 7.14 -10.35
CA SER A 299 5.34 6.56 -11.69
C SER A 299 6.01 5.19 -11.75
N ALA A 300 5.68 4.35 -12.74
CA ALA A 300 6.31 3.08 -13.01
C ALA A 300 7.82 3.24 -13.18
N THR A 301 8.25 4.32 -13.85
CA THR A 301 9.69 4.63 -14.00
C THR A 301 10.34 4.96 -12.66
N ALA A 302 9.68 5.74 -11.79
CA ALA A 302 10.20 6.04 -10.46
C ALA A 302 10.22 4.79 -9.56
N LEU A 303 9.23 3.90 -9.69
CA LEU A 303 9.21 2.60 -9.00
C LEU A 303 10.40 1.74 -9.43
N PHE A 304 10.61 1.52 -10.74
CA PHE A 304 11.73 0.68 -11.20
C PHE A 304 13.08 1.33 -10.92
N GLN A 305 13.15 2.66 -10.93
CA GLN A 305 14.35 3.36 -10.48
C GLN A 305 14.67 3.09 -9.01
N THR A 306 13.67 3.22 -8.15
CA THR A 306 13.84 2.96 -6.72
C THR A 306 14.16 1.48 -6.49
N LEU A 307 13.55 0.58 -7.25
CA LEU A 307 13.83 -0.86 -7.20
C LEU A 307 15.28 -1.16 -7.60
N ASN A 308 15.77 -0.53 -8.67
CA ASN A 308 17.15 -0.65 -9.12
C ASN A 308 18.15 -0.11 -8.08
N ASP A 309 17.87 1.08 -7.55
CA ASP A 309 18.71 1.73 -6.54
C ASP A 309 18.79 0.91 -5.23
N ASN A 310 17.78 0.07 -4.97
CA ASN A 310 17.76 -0.90 -3.87
C ASN A 310 18.19 -2.32 -4.28
N GLU A 311 19.03 -2.48 -5.30
CA GLU A 311 19.61 -3.77 -5.71
C GLU A 311 18.52 -4.82 -6.04
N GLY A 312 17.43 -4.34 -6.65
CA GLY A 312 16.27 -5.12 -7.03
C GLY A 312 15.29 -5.40 -5.88
N GLN A 313 15.48 -4.86 -4.67
CA GLN A 313 14.64 -5.19 -3.50
C GLN A 313 13.71 -4.04 -3.14
N ALA A 314 12.41 -4.33 -2.97
CA ALA A 314 11.48 -3.33 -2.46
C ALA A 314 10.18 -3.94 -1.94
N LEU A 315 9.42 -3.11 -1.22
CA LEU A 315 8.05 -3.37 -0.80
C LEU A 315 7.16 -2.22 -1.24
N MET A 316 6.13 -2.52 -2.01
CA MET A 316 5.01 -1.61 -2.26
C MET A 316 3.90 -1.95 -1.28
N PHE A 317 3.60 -1.06 -0.32
CA PHE A 317 2.64 -1.32 0.76
C PHE A 317 1.67 -0.17 0.88
N GLU A 318 0.45 -0.35 0.39
CA GLU A 318 -0.52 0.74 0.24
C GLU A 318 -1.95 0.30 0.54
N THR A 319 -2.52 0.88 1.59
CA THR A 319 -3.85 0.53 2.09
C THR A 319 -4.97 1.38 1.50
N GLU A 320 -4.64 2.48 0.82
CA GLU A 320 -5.59 3.41 0.21
C GLU A 320 -5.63 3.25 -1.32
N GLY A 321 -6.57 2.41 -1.79
CA GLY A 321 -6.72 2.10 -3.21
C GLY A 321 -7.02 3.29 -4.14
N ASP A 322 -7.50 4.43 -3.65
CA ASP A 322 -7.81 5.60 -4.52
C ASP A 322 -6.55 6.26 -5.09
N THR A 323 -5.52 6.39 -4.25
CA THR A 323 -4.20 6.92 -4.64
C THR A 323 -3.57 6.02 -5.70
N LEU A 324 -3.67 4.70 -5.53
CA LEU A 324 -3.20 3.69 -6.48
C LEU A 324 -3.96 3.71 -7.80
N THR A 325 -5.29 3.82 -7.74
CA THR A 325 -6.16 3.72 -8.91
C THR A 325 -5.84 4.78 -9.97
N THR A 326 -5.52 6.00 -9.55
CA THR A 326 -5.20 7.10 -10.48
C THR A 326 -3.89 6.84 -11.22
N THR A 327 -2.84 6.50 -10.46
CA THR A 327 -1.51 6.20 -11.01
C THR A 327 -1.56 4.99 -11.95
N PHE A 328 -2.15 3.89 -11.50
CA PHE A 328 -2.24 2.66 -12.29
C PHE A 328 -3.09 2.84 -13.54
N ARG A 329 -4.15 3.65 -13.52
CA ARG A 329 -4.95 3.92 -14.72
C ARG A 329 -4.13 4.70 -15.77
N SER A 330 -3.29 5.65 -15.34
CA SER A 330 -2.48 6.47 -16.25
C SER A 330 -1.29 5.72 -16.86
N GLU A 331 -0.68 4.79 -16.12
CA GLU A 331 0.55 4.09 -16.52
C GLU A 331 0.37 2.56 -16.57
N HIS A 332 -0.86 2.10 -16.79
CA HIS A 332 -1.27 0.71 -16.62
C HIS A 332 -0.34 -0.29 -17.34
N GLY A 333 -0.02 -0.03 -18.62
CA GLY A 333 0.84 -0.90 -19.40
C GLY A 333 2.24 -1.07 -18.80
N ASN A 334 2.83 0.01 -18.31
CA ASN A 334 4.19 0.00 -17.75
C ASN A 334 4.21 -0.67 -16.36
N TYR A 335 3.21 -0.39 -15.52
CA TYR A 335 3.06 -1.03 -14.22
C TYR A 335 2.81 -2.53 -14.36
N SER A 336 1.83 -2.92 -15.19
CA SER A 336 1.47 -4.32 -15.40
C SER A 336 2.64 -5.13 -15.92
N ASP A 337 3.40 -4.61 -16.91
CA ASP A 337 4.58 -5.31 -17.42
C ASP A 337 5.64 -5.56 -16.34
N GLY A 338 6.09 -4.51 -15.65
CA GLY A 338 7.16 -4.68 -14.68
C GLY A 338 6.73 -5.42 -13.41
N LEU A 339 5.47 -5.34 -12.98
CA LEU A 339 4.94 -6.19 -11.90
C LEU A 339 4.92 -7.66 -12.32
N ARG A 340 4.53 -7.97 -13.56
CA ARG A 340 4.53 -9.36 -14.07
C ARG A 340 5.93 -9.95 -14.11
N LYS A 341 6.92 -9.16 -14.52
CA LYS A 341 8.35 -9.51 -14.51
C LYS A 341 8.87 -9.66 -13.09
N ALA A 342 8.59 -8.70 -12.20
CA ALA A 342 9.01 -8.73 -10.81
C ALA A 342 8.49 -9.95 -10.06
N PHE A 343 7.23 -10.34 -10.28
CA PHE A 343 6.67 -11.55 -9.67
C PHE A 343 7.45 -12.82 -10.05
N HIS A 344 8.04 -12.88 -11.25
CA HIS A 344 8.84 -14.02 -11.71
C HIS A 344 10.35 -13.85 -11.55
N HIS A 345 10.78 -12.71 -11.01
CA HIS A 345 12.18 -12.31 -11.01
C HIS A 345 12.79 -12.27 -12.42
N GLU A 346 12.00 -11.92 -13.42
CA GLU A 346 12.47 -11.69 -14.79
C GLU A 346 13.14 -10.31 -14.90
N PRO A 347 14.20 -10.16 -15.70
CA PRO A 347 14.88 -8.87 -15.85
C PRO A 347 13.93 -7.74 -16.28
N ILE A 348 14.06 -6.58 -15.65
CA ILE A 348 13.34 -5.36 -16.02
C ILE A 348 14.34 -4.39 -16.63
N THR A 349 14.14 -4.04 -17.89
CA THR A 349 15.01 -3.15 -18.66
C THR A 349 14.27 -1.86 -19.02
N TYR A 350 14.91 -0.70 -18.80
CA TYR A 350 14.37 0.59 -19.23
C TYR A 350 15.49 1.62 -19.45
N ASN A 351 15.20 2.67 -20.22
CA ASN A 351 16.16 3.76 -20.46
C ASN A 351 15.87 4.95 -19.54
N ARG A 352 16.88 5.42 -18.81
CA ARG A 352 16.77 6.60 -17.94
C ARG A 352 16.75 7.87 -18.79
N ARG A 353 15.69 8.68 -18.66
CA ARG A 353 15.48 9.88 -19.51
C ARG A 353 16.58 10.95 -19.39
N LYS A 354 17.16 11.10 -18.19
CA LYS A 354 18.11 12.18 -17.88
C LYS A 354 19.48 11.97 -18.54
N ASP A 355 19.97 10.73 -18.53
CA ASP A 355 21.34 10.42 -18.95
C ASP A 355 21.39 9.46 -20.17
N ARG A 356 20.22 9.08 -20.71
CA ARG A 356 20.05 8.06 -21.77
C ARG A 356 20.75 6.74 -21.44
N GLU A 357 20.83 6.44 -20.15
CA GLU A 357 21.48 5.25 -19.61
C GLU A 357 20.53 4.05 -19.74
N TYR A 358 21.08 2.94 -20.23
CA TYR A 358 20.41 1.64 -20.21
C TYR A 358 20.47 1.08 -18.79
N VAL A 359 19.31 0.83 -18.18
CA VAL A 359 19.21 0.24 -16.85
C VAL A 359 18.58 -1.13 -16.96
N GLU A 360 19.21 -2.11 -16.32
CA GLU A 360 18.72 -3.49 -16.22
C GLU A 360 18.70 -3.94 -14.76
N ILE A 361 17.52 -4.28 -14.26
CA ILE A 361 17.33 -4.93 -12.96
C ILE A 361 17.30 -6.43 -13.24
N THR A 362 18.41 -7.13 -13.00
CA THR A 362 18.56 -8.54 -13.38
C THR A 362 17.61 -9.48 -12.63
N MET A 363 17.42 -9.25 -11.32
CA MET A 363 16.61 -10.12 -10.44
C MET A 363 15.73 -9.26 -9.53
N PRO A 364 14.61 -8.72 -10.04
CA PRO A 364 13.68 -7.93 -9.24
C PRO A 364 12.99 -8.81 -8.17
N ARG A 365 13.14 -8.40 -6.92
CA ARG A 365 12.61 -8.96 -5.68
C ARG A 365 11.67 -7.94 -5.02
N LEU A 366 10.57 -7.67 -5.72
CA LEU A 366 9.51 -6.79 -5.24
C LEU A 366 8.45 -7.62 -4.51
N SER A 367 8.04 -7.20 -3.32
CA SER A 367 6.78 -7.65 -2.72
C SER A 367 5.74 -6.54 -2.83
N VAL A 368 4.47 -6.91 -2.97
CA VAL A 368 3.37 -5.96 -3.20
C VAL A 368 2.23 -6.30 -2.27
N LEU A 369 1.80 -5.35 -1.45
CA LEU A 369 0.63 -5.44 -0.60
C LEU A 369 -0.25 -4.23 -0.86
N LEU A 370 -1.44 -4.49 -1.38
CA LEU A 370 -2.42 -3.47 -1.69
C LEU A 370 -3.72 -3.78 -0.96
N SER A 371 -4.46 -2.75 -0.57
CA SER A 371 -5.85 -2.93 -0.18
C SER A 371 -6.76 -1.91 -0.83
N GLY A 372 -7.96 -2.36 -1.19
CA GLY A 372 -8.92 -1.53 -1.90
C GLY A 372 -10.33 -2.06 -1.78
N THR A 373 -11.29 -1.32 -2.32
CA THR A 373 -12.65 -1.81 -2.52
C THR A 373 -12.70 -2.76 -3.73
N PRO A 374 -13.71 -3.64 -3.86
CA PRO A 374 -13.85 -4.51 -5.03
C PRO A 374 -13.73 -3.78 -6.37
N ARG A 375 -14.35 -2.59 -6.48
CA ARG A 375 -14.26 -1.73 -7.69
C ARG A 375 -12.85 -1.24 -8.00
N GLN A 376 -12.01 -1.05 -6.98
CA GLN A 376 -10.62 -0.64 -7.17
C GLN A 376 -9.76 -1.80 -7.70
N VAL A 377 -10.15 -3.06 -7.46
CA VAL A 377 -9.51 -4.23 -8.10
C VAL A 377 -9.61 -4.11 -9.61
N GLY A 378 -10.80 -3.81 -10.15
CA GLY A 378 -11.02 -3.66 -11.59
C GLY A 378 -10.30 -2.46 -12.19
N ALA A 379 -9.99 -1.43 -11.40
CA ALA A 379 -9.19 -0.32 -11.89
C ALA A 379 -7.68 -0.62 -11.89
N LEU A 380 -7.20 -1.45 -10.95
CA LEU A 380 -5.82 -1.91 -10.88
C LEU A 380 -5.53 -3.00 -11.94
N ILE A 381 -6.48 -3.92 -12.10
CA ILE A 381 -6.41 -5.11 -12.94
C ILE A 381 -7.68 -5.12 -13.83
N PRO A 382 -7.73 -4.28 -14.87
CA PRO A 382 -8.91 -4.13 -15.73
C PRO A 382 -9.16 -5.34 -16.62
N ASP A 383 -8.10 -6.10 -16.91
CA ASP A 383 -8.16 -7.32 -17.68
C ASP A 383 -7.55 -8.45 -16.86
N PRO A 384 -8.36 -9.38 -16.32
CA PRO A 384 -7.83 -10.50 -15.56
C PRO A 384 -7.06 -11.51 -16.42
N GLU A 385 -7.21 -11.48 -17.74
CA GLU A 385 -6.55 -12.39 -18.69
C GLU A 385 -5.15 -11.91 -19.09
N ASN A 386 -4.78 -10.65 -18.80
CA ASN A 386 -3.45 -10.10 -19.10
C ASN A 386 -2.28 -10.72 -18.28
N GLY A 387 -2.63 -11.64 -17.37
CA GLY A 387 -1.73 -12.42 -16.54
C GLY A 387 -1.33 -11.74 -15.22
N LEU A 388 -1.64 -10.47 -14.98
CA LEU A 388 -1.33 -9.80 -13.71
C LEU A 388 -2.23 -10.31 -12.58
N PHE A 389 -3.53 -10.53 -12.85
CA PHE A 389 -4.49 -11.06 -11.86
C PHE A 389 -3.99 -12.31 -11.17
N SER A 390 -3.63 -13.32 -11.97
CA SER A 390 -3.15 -14.62 -11.47
C SER A 390 -1.90 -14.54 -10.57
N ARG A 391 -1.18 -13.42 -10.55
CA ARG A 391 0.02 -13.23 -9.72
C ARG A 391 -0.29 -12.68 -8.33
N PHE A 392 -1.50 -12.20 -8.07
CA PHE A 392 -1.91 -11.73 -6.76
C PHE A 392 -2.62 -12.83 -5.98
N LEU A 393 -2.34 -12.90 -4.68
CA LEU A 393 -3.26 -13.46 -3.70
C LEU A 393 -4.40 -12.47 -3.48
N PHE A 394 -5.63 -12.97 -3.44
CA PHE A 394 -6.79 -12.18 -3.08
C PHE A 394 -7.34 -12.66 -1.74
N TYR A 395 -7.72 -11.71 -0.90
CA TYR A 395 -8.48 -11.98 0.31
C TYR A 395 -9.60 -10.96 0.42
N ASN A 396 -10.84 -11.44 0.62
CA ASN A 396 -12.02 -10.59 0.67
C ASN A 396 -12.44 -10.48 2.14
N LEU A 397 -12.25 -9.30 2.71
CA LEU A 397 -12.63 -9.01 4.09
C LEU A 397 -14.09 -8.54 4.14
N PRO A 398 -15.00 -9.31 4.79
CA PRO A 398 -16.41 -8.97 4.84
C PRO A 398 -16.67 -7.76 5.73
N LEU A 399 -17.71 -6.98 5.41
CA LEU A 399 -18.20 -5.93 6.29
C LEU A 399 -19.10 -6.56 7.37
N ARG A 400 -18.63 -6.55 8.62
CA ARG A 400 -19.44 -6.99 9.76
C ARG A 400 -20.19 -5.79 10.35
N PRO A 401 -21.53 -5.84 10.50
CA PRO A 401 -22.32 -4.77 11.13
C PRO A 401 -22.25 -4.86 12.66
N VAL A 402 -21.03 -4.94 13.21
CA VAL A 402 -20.77 -5.06 14.64
C VAL A 402 -19.98 -3.84 15.10
N TRP A 403 -20.42 -3.20 16.17
CA TRP A 403 -19.65 -2.17 16.85
C TRP A 403 -18.66 -2.85 17.80
N ASN A 404 -17.37 -2.77 17.48
CA ASN A 404 -16.33 -3.21 18.40
C ASN A 404 -16.14 -2.14 19.48
N ASP A 405 -16.04 -2.58 20.74
CA ASP A 405 -15.67 -1.68 21.82
C ASP A 405 -14.21 -1.22 21.64
N VAL A 406 -14.03 0.01 21.18
CA VAL A 406 -12.72 0.62 20.90
C VAL A 406 -11.92 0.91 22.17
N PHE A 407 -12.55 0.78 23.34
CA PHE A 407 -11.91 0.95 24.65
C PHE A 407 -11.64 -0.39 25.34
N ALA A 408 -11.98 -1.51 24.71
CA ALA A 408 -11.64 -2.84 25.19
C ALA A 408 -10.13 -3.09 24.98
N GLY A 409 -9.30 -2.60 25.90
CA GLY A 409 -7.84 -2.69 25.84
C GLY A 409 -7.18 -2.25 27.13
N ASN A 410 -5.86 -2.39 27.19
CA ASN A 410 -5.06 -1.82 28.27
C ASN A 410 -4.53 -0.45 27.80
N ASP A 411 -4.79 0.61 28.58
CA ASP A 411 -4.47 2.00 28.21
C ASP A 411 -2.97 2.30 28.12
N ASP A 412 -2.12 1.40 28.62
CA ASP A 412 -0.68 1.63 28.71
C ASP A 412 0.12 1.31 27.43
N ASP A 413 -0.45 0.62 26.43
CA ASP A 413 0.32 0.13 25.27
C ASP A 413 -0.51 -0.07 23.99
N THR A 414 -0.10 0.61 22.91
CA THR A 414 -0.82 0.62 21.62
C THR A 414 -0.49 -0.60 20.75
N LEU A 415 -1.40 -0.95 19.83
CA LEU A 415 -1.14 -1.98 18.82
C LEU A 415 0.07 -1.62 17.93
N ASP A 416 0.23 -0.35 17.55
CA ASP A 416 1.41 0.12 16.81
C ASP A 416 2.70 -0.18 17.58
N SER A 417 2.73 0.12 18.89
CA SER A 417 3.88 -0.15 19.75
C SER A 417 4.19 -1.65 19.86
N ARG A 418 3.15 -2.49 19.94
CA ARG A 418 3.28 -3.95 19.94
C ARG A 418 3.89 -4.47 18.63
N PHE A 419 3.35 -4.04 17.49
CA PHE A 419 3.87 -4.45 16.18
C PHE A 419 5.28 -3.90 15.89
N LEU A 420 5.61 -2.70 16.38
CA LEU A 420 6.99 -2.18 16.33
C LEU A 420 7.96 -3.07 17.14
N ARG A 421 7.56 -3.60 18.29
CA ARG A 421 8.39 -4.55 19.05
C ARG A 421 8.55 -5.89 18.32
N LEU A 422 7.49 -6.38 17.66
CA LEU A 422 7.59 -7.55 16.78
C LEU A 422 8.54 -7.28 15.60
N GLY A 423 8.47 -6.09 14.99
CA GLY A 423 9.41 -5.65 13.96
C GLY A 423 10.85 -5.53 14.46
N GLY A 424 11.06 -5.12 15.71
CA GLY A 424 12.37 -5.13 16.37
C GLY A 424 12.96 -6.54 16.50
N ARG A 425 12.15 -7.52 16.90
CA ARG A 425 12.55 -8.95 16.93
C ARG A 425 12.92 -9.45 15.53
N PHE A 426 12.09 -9.16 14.54
CA PHE A 426 12.39 -9.51 13.14
C PHE A 426 13.68 -8.83 12.63
N PHE A 427 13.92 -7.57 12.99
CA PHE A 427 15.12 -6.84 12.57
C PHE A 427 16.42 -7.47 13.08
N GLN A 428 16.42 -8.04 14.30
CA GLN A 428 17.55 -8.80 14.82
C GLN A 428 17.84 -10.02 13.92
N PHE A 429 16.79 -10.78 13.58
CA PHE A 429 16.90 -11.91 12.66
C PHE A 429 17.34 -11.49 11.25
N TYR A 430 16.77 -10.43 10.68
CA TYR A 430 17.18 -9.84 9.41
C TYR A 430 18.67 -9.48 9.39
N THR A 431 19.17 -8.86 10.46
CA THR A 431 20.59 -8.49 10.57
C THR A 431 21.50 -9.71 10.62
N ARG A 432 21.08 -10.77 11.31
CA ARG A 432 21.79 -12.06 11.34
C ARG A 432 21.80 -12.72 9.97
N LEU A 433 20.65 -12.75 9.30
CA LEU A 433 20.48 -13.29 7.95
C LEU A 433 21.48 -12.64 6.97
N LEU A 434 21.62 -11.30 7.01
CA LEU A 434 22.58 -10.58 6.15
C LEU A 434 24.05 -10.91 6.41
N LYS A 435 24.41 -11.36 7.62
CA LYS A 435 25.81 -11.66 8.00
C LYS A 435 26.24 -13.06 7.62
N GLU A 436 25.34 -14.04 7.71
CA GLU A 436 25.68 -15.46 7.60
C GLU A 436 25.60 -16.01 6.17
N GLY A 437 25.05 -15.24 5.23
CA GLY A 437 25.04 -15.56 3.80
C GLY A 437 23.77 -16.26 3.29
N PRO A 438 23.74 -16.66 2.01
CA PRO A 438 22.53 -17.14 1.36
C PRO A 438 22.11 -18.53 1.84
N LEU A 439 20.82 -18.69 2.16
CA LEU A 439 20.17 -19.96 2.46
C LEU A 439 19.44 -20.50 1.23
N ARG A 440 19.62 -21.81 0.99
CA ARG A 440 18.90 -22.55 -0.03
C ARG A 440 17.69 -23.27 0.56
N PHE A 441 16.49 -22.86 0.17
CA PHE A 441 15.24 -23.54 0.53
C PHE A 441 15.02 -24.83 -0.28
N THR A 442 14.45 -25.85 0.37
CA THR A 442 14.08 -27.11 -0.26
C THR A 442 12.84 -27.73 0.38
N LEU A 443 12.04 -28.43 -0.45
CA LEU A 443 11.01 -29.36 -0.01
C LEU A 443 11.59 -30.78 -0.03
N THR A 444 11.18 -31.64 0.89
CA THR A 444 11.54 -33.06 0.85
C THR A 444 10.97 -33.74 -0.40
N VAL A 445 11.45 -34.94 -0.72
CA VAL A 445 10.95 -35.69 -1.89
C VAL A 445 9.47 -36.03 -1.71
N GLU A 446 9.08 -36.39 -0.49
CA GLU A 446 7.70 -36.71 -0.11
C GLU A 446 6.80 -35.47 -0.28
N GLN A 447 7.23 -34.32 0.24
CA GLN A 447 6.54 -33.05 0.07
C GLN A 447 6.43 -32.65 -1.41
N GLN A 448 7.46 -32.89 -2.24
CA GLN A 448 7.38 -32.61 -3.67
C GLN A 448 6.35 -33.49 -4.38
N VAL A 449 6.27 -34.78 -4.05
CA VAL A 449 5.26 -35.70 -4.59
C VAL A 449 3.86 -35.23 -4.18
N GLU A 450 3.67 -34.90 -2.91
CA GLU A 450 2.40 -34.39 -2.40
C GLU A 450 2.00 -33.05 -3.01
N PHE A 451 2.94 -32.12 -3.14
CA PHE A 451 2.73 -30.82 -3.75
C PHE A 451 2.21 -30.97 -5.19
N ASN A 452 2.85 -31.83 -5.97
CA ASN A 452 2.41 -32.10 -7.35
C ASN A 452 1.04 -32.77 -7.41
N ARG A 453 0.76 -33.72 -6.51
CA ARG A 453 -0.58 -34.34 -6.41
C ARG A 453 -1.64 -33.31 -6.05
N PHE A 454 -1.38 -32.46 -5.07
CA PHE A 454 -2.30 -31.42 -4.60
C PHE A 454 -2.64 -30.43 -5.73
N PHE A 455 -1.63 -29.80 -6.35
CA PHE A 455 -1.86 -28.82 -7.41
C PHE A 455 -2.34 -29.46 -8.72
N GLY A 456 -1.99 -30.72 -8.99
CA GLY A 456 -2.55 -31.50 -10.09
C GLY A 456 -4.07 -31.67 -9.95
N ASN A 457 -4.53 -32.10 -8.77
CA ASN A 457 -5.96 -32.24 -8.48
C ASN A 457 -6.68 -30.89 -8.53
N LEU A 458 -6.10 -29.84 -7.93
CA LEU A 458 -6.69 -28.50 -7.89
C LEU A 458 -6.84 -27.92 -9.30
N GLN A 459 -5.87 -28.18 -10.17
CA GLN A 459 -5.90 -27.78 -11.57
C GLN A 459 -7.02 -28.49 -12.35
N GLU A 460 -7.16 -29.81 -12.18
CA GLU A 460 -8.23 -30.58 -12.83
C GLU A 460 -9.61 -30.10 -12.39
N GLN A 461 -9.81 -29.88 -11.09
CA GLN A 461 -11.04 -29.34 -10.53
C GLN A 461 -11.34 -27.93 -11.07
N GLY A 462 -10.36 -27.03 -11.03
CA GLY A 462 -10.50 -25.66 -11.52
C GLY A 462 -10.87 -25.61 -13.02
N LEU A 463 -10.25 -26.47 -13.84
CA LEU A 463 -10.55 -26.56 -15.26
C LEU A 463 -11.98 -27.05 -15.53
N GLN A 464 -12.46 -28.04 -14.76
CA GLN A 464 -13.81 -28.59 -14.89
C GLN A 464 -14.89 -27.57 -14.46
N CYS A 465 -14.63 -26.80 -13.40
CA CYS A 465 -15.64 -25.91 -12.82
C CYS A 465 -15.67 -24.51 -13.43
N LYS A 466 -14.52 -23.96 -13.85
CA LYS A 466 -14.35 -22.53 -14.18
C LYS A 466 -13.65 -22.28 -15.52
N GLY A 467 -13.24 -23.32 -16.24
CA GLY A 467 -12.61 -23.19 -17.55
C GLY A 467 -11.12 -22.81 -17.49
N PRO A 468 -10.52 -22.45 -18.65
CA PRO A 468 -9.08 -22.27 -18.79
C PRO A 468 -8.52 -21.05 -18.06
N ASP A 469 -9.36 -20.06 -17.71
CA ASP A 469 -8.87 -18.79 -17.15
C ASP A 469 -8.38 -18.96 -15.70
N MET A 470 -8.98 -19.88 -14.94
CA MET A 470 -8.54 -20.20 -13.58
C MET A 470 -7.23 -21.02 -13.53
N LEU A 471 -6.86 -21.66 -14.65
CA LEU A 471 -5.65 -22.48 -14.76
C LEU A 471 -4.38 -21.67 -14.45
N ALA A 472 -4.33 -20.43 -14.93
CA ALA A 472 -3.22 -19.52 -14.68
C ALA A 472 -3.08 -19.22 -13.18
N SER A 473 -4.21 -18.95 -12.51
CA SER A 473 -4.26 -18.67 -11.07
C SER A 473 -3.82 -19.87 -10.24
N VAL A 474 -4.29 -21.08 -10.54
CA VAL A 474 -3.87 -22.30 -9.82
C VAL A 474 -2.36 -22.54 -9.94
N ARG A 475 -1.78 -22.40 -11.14
CA ARG A 475 -0.33 -22.60 -11.35
C ARG A 475 0.51 -21.57 -10.61
N ARG A 476 0.02 -20.33 -10.53
CA ARG A 476 0.67 -19.24 -9.79
C ARG A 476 0.54 -19.41 -8.29
N LEU A 477 -0.60 -19.90 -7.81
CA LEU A 477 -0.80 -20.30 -6.43
C LEU A 477 0.20 -21.39 -6.01
N GLY A 478 0.58 -22.29 -6.92
CA GLY A 478 1.69 -23.22 -6.71
C GLY A 478 3.00 -22.51 -6.34
N LEU A 479 3.45 -21.57 -7.18
CA LEU A 479 4.66 -20.79 -6.87
C LEU A 479 4.50 -19.98 -5.58
N THR A 480 3.33 -19.41 -5.33
CA THR A 480 3.04 -18.67 -4.10
C THR A 480 3.08 -19.57 -2.86
N ALA A 481 2.54 -20.79 -2.93
CA ALA A 481 2.63 -21.77 -1.85
C ALA A 481 4.08 -22.12 -1.54
N TYR A 482 4.88 -22.40 -2.57
CA TYR A 482 6.32 -22.65 -2.42
C TYR A 482 7.04 -21.48 -1.71
N ARG A 483 6.64 -20.23 -2.00
CA ARG A 483 7.15 -19.03 -1.32
C ARG A 483 6.64 -18.87 0.11
N ILE A 484 5.39 -19.20 0.41
CA ILE A 484 4.88 -19.20 1.79
C ILE A 484 5.64 -20.23 2.62
N CYS A 485 5.90 -21.44 2.08
CA CYS A 485 6.76 -22.43 2.73
C CYS A 485 8.18 -21.89 3.00
N MET A 486 8.77 -21.12 2.06
CA MET A 486 10.05 -20.43 2.31
C MET A 486 9.97 -19.45 3.47
N VAL A 487 8.93 -18.61 3.50
CA VAL A 487 8.74 -17.60 4.55
C VAL A 487 8.56 -18.27 5.90
N PHE A 488 7.68 -19.28 6.02
CA PHE A 488 7.52 -20.05 7.25
C PHE A 488 8.83 -20.66 7.71
N SER A 489 9.51 -21.39 6.83
CA SER A 489 10.77 -22.05 7.18
C SER A 489 11.83 -21.03 7.65
N ALA A 490 11.91 -19.87 7.00
CA ALA A 490 12.86 -18.83 7.40
C ALA A 490 12.52 -18.24 8.76
N LEU A 491 11.23 -17.97 9.02
CA LEU A 491 10.78 -17.44 10.32
C LEU A 491 10.91 -18.49 11.44
N ARG A 492 10.84 -19.80 11.15
CA ARG A 492 11.14 -20.86 12.12
C ARG A 492 12.56 -20.79 12.65
N LEU A 493 13.51 -20.21 11.91
CA LEU A 493 14.86 -20.00 12.40
C LEU A 493 14.91 -19.05 13.61
N MET A 494 13.89 -18.21 13.78
CA MET A 494 13.74 -17.33 14.96
C MET A 494 13.26 -18.07 16.20
N ASP A 495 12.66 -19.26 16.04
CA ASP A 495 12.12 -20.04 17.16
C ASP A 495 13.22 -20.82 17.91
N TYR A 496 14.39 -21.00 17.28
CA TYR A 496 15.54 -21.62 17.90
C TYR A 496 16.32 -20.60 18.74
N GLU A 497 16.67 -20.98 19.96
CA GLU A 497 17.43 -20.11 20.87
C GLU A 497 18.94 -20.14 20.55
N GLY A 498 19.57 -18.98 20.63
CA GLY A 498 21.03 -18.80 20.57
C GLY A 498 21.61 -18.37 19.22
N ASP A 499 22.91 -18.07 19.25
CA ASP A 499 23.71 -17.61 18.10
C ASP A 499 24.32 -18.78 17.29
N ALA A 500 23.64 -19.93 17.27
CA ALA A 500 24.09 -21.07 16.46
C ALA A 500 24.19 -20.66 14.97
N PRO A 501 25.15 -21.14 14.18
CA PRO A 501 25.17 -20.81 12.76
C PRO A 501 23.87 -21.21 12.05
N LEU A 502 23.34 -20.32 11.21
CA LEU A 502 22.23 -20.57 10.32
C LEU A 502 22.61 -21.69 9.34
N PRO A 503 21.66 -22.59 9.02
CA PRO A 503 21.94 -23.68 8.11
C PRO A 503 22.09 -23.16 6.67
N ALA A 504 23.00 -23.75 5.90
CA ALA A 504 23.10 -23.44 4.47
C ALA A 504 21.86 -23.90 3.67
N THR A 505 21.19 -24.96 4.15
CA THR A 505 19.98 -25.51 3.53
C THR A 505 18.81 -25.41 4.50
N LEU A 506 17.74 -24.78 4.04
CA LEU A 506 16.49 -24.59 4.76
C LEU A 506 15.46 -25.61 4.27
N CYS A 507 15.32 -26.73 4.99
CA CYS A 507 14.33 -27.75 4.68
C CYS A 507 12.97 -27.37 5.28
N CYS A 508 11.90 -27.44 4.48
CA CYS A 508 10.55 -27.20 4.96
C CYS A 508 10.11 -28.28 5.94
N ARG A 509 9.52 -27.89 7.07
CA ARG A 509 8.87 -28.83 8.00
C ARG A 509 7.54 -29.29 7.43
N ASP A 510 7.11 -30.49 7.80
CA ASP A 510 5.81 -31.02 7.37
C ASP A 510 4.67 -30.14 7.87
N ASP A 511 4.71 -29.66 9.11
CA ASP A 511 3.67 -28.78 9.65
C ASP A 511 3.54 -27.48 8.83
N ASP A 512 4.66 -26.83 8.48
CA ASP A 512 4.67 -25.59 7.67
C ASP A 512 4.16 -25.86 6.24
N PHE A 513 4.51 -27.02 5.67
CA PHE A 513 4.05 -27.47 4.36
C PHE A 513 2.52 -27.69 4.33
N HIS A 514 1.99 -28.48 5.26
CA HIS A 514 0.55 -28.77 5.34
C HIS A 514 -0.26 -27.51 5.68
N THR A 515 0.25 -26.67 6.58
CA THR A 515 -0.34 -25.35 6.90
C THR A 515 -0.49 -24.51 5.64
N THR A 516 0.55 -24.48 4.80
CA THR A 516 0.50 -23.75 3.53
C THR A 516 -0.57 -24.33 2.59
N LEU A 517 -0.69 -25.66 2.48
CA LEU A 517 -1.72 -26.28 1.62
C LEU A 517 -3.15 -25.94 2.09
N LEU A 518 -3.40 -25.91 3.41
CA LEU A 518 -4.68 -25.47 3.98
C LEU A 518 -4.99 -24.02 3.62
N MET A 519 -4.00 -23.12 3.75
CA MET A 519 -4.18 -21.72 3.36
C MET A 519 -4.51 -21.57 1.87
N ILE A 520 -3.87 -22.36 1.00
CA ILE A 520 -4.08 -22.28 -0.46
C ILE A 520 -5.50 -22.68 -0.84
N GLN A 521 -6.12 -23.64 -0.15
CA GLN A 521 -7.52 -24.01 -0.40
C GLN A 521 -8.47 -22.84 -0.15
N VAL A 522 -8.26 -22.10 0.94
CA VAL A 522 -9.05 -20.91 1.30
C VAL A 522 -8.77 -19.77 0.32
N LEU A 523 -7.50 -19.47 0.04
CA LEU A 523 -7.09 -18.41 -0.88
C LEU A 523 -7.59 -18.63 -2.32
N LEU A 524 -7.73 -19.88 -2.76
CA LEU A 524 -8.33 -20.17 -4.05
C LEU A 524 -9.79 -19.68 -4.11
N ARG A 525 -10.58 -19.89 -3.04
CA ARG A 525 -11.98 -19.45 -2.98
C ARG A 525 -12.11 -17.93 -3.00
N HIS A 526 -11.22 -17.22 -2.32
CA HIS A 526 -11.15 -15.76 -2.42
C HIS A 526 -10.72 -15.28 -3.81
N THR A 527 -9.78 -15.98 -4.44
CA THR A 527 -9.34 -15.68 -5.81
C THR A 527 -10.48 -15.89 -6.82
N GLU A 528 -11.26 -16.97 -6.67
CA GLU A 528 -12.47 -17.23 -7.44
C GLU A 528 -13.48 -16.09 -7.28
N ALA A 529 -13.76 -15.67 -6.04
CA ALA A 529 -14.70 -14.59 -5.77
C ALA A 529 -14.24 -13.24 -6.34
N ALA A 530 -12.93 -12.93 -6.25
CA ALA A 530 -12.36 -11.73 -6.86
C ALA A 530 -12.49 -11.76 -8.39
N TYR A 531 -12.23 -12.92 -9.01
CA TYR A 531 -12.35 -13.11 -10.44
C TYR A 531 -13.80 -12.96 -10.92
N GLU A 532 -14.76 -13.56 -10.22
CA GLU A 532 -16.20 -13.42 -10.50
C GLU A 532 -16.67 -11.98 -10.36
N SER A 533 -16.21 -11.26 -9.32
CA SER A 533 -16.51 -9.84 -9.15
C SER A 533 -16.00 -9.00 -10.33
N LEU A 534 -14.80 -9.30 -10.85
CA LEU A 534 -14.25 -8.61 -12.02
C LEU A 534 -15.02 -8.92 -13.29
N GLN A 535 -15.40 -10.18 -13.51
CA GLN A 535 -16.24 -10.55 -14.65
C GLN A 535 -17.62 -9.90 -14.58
N ALA A 536 -18.23 -9.85 -13.40
CA ALA A 536 -19.50 -9.17 -13.18
C ALA A 536 -19.37 -7.67 -13.44
N GLU A 537 -18.29 -7.02 -12.98
CA GLU A 537 -18.04 -5.60 -13.28
C GLU A 537 -17.78 -5.36 -14.77
N ALA A 538 -17.05 -6.23 -15.47
CA ALA A 538 -16.89 -6.18 -16.91
C ALA A 538 -18.25 -6.36 -17.63
N SER A 539 -19.12 -7.20 -17.09
CA SER A 539 -20.49 -7.46 -17.56
C SER A 539 -21.45 -6.28 -17.29
N HIS A 540 -21.26 -5.57 -16.18
CA HIS A 540 -22.05 -4.39 -15.79
C HIS A 540 -21.55 -3.09 -16.42
N THR A 541 -20.23 -2.94 -16.62
CA THR A 541 -19.65 -1.90 -17.47
C THR A 541 -19.91 -2.16 -18.94
N SER A 542 -20.28 -3.39 -19.31
CA SER A 542 -21.01 -3.70 -20.53
C SER A 542 -22.53 -3.55 -20.40
N HIS A 543 -22.96 -2.44 -19.79
CA HIS A 543 -24.20 -1.74 -20.18
C HIS A 543 -23.90 -0.28 -20.58
N PRO A 544 -24.62 0.26 -21.57
CA PRO A 544 -24.02 0.84 -22.78
C PRO A 544 -23.65 2.32 -22.62
N ALA A 545 -22.52 2.61 -21.98
CA ALA A 545 -21.85 3.90 -22.14
C ALA A 545 -20.77 3.82 -23.24
N SER A 546 -21.23 3.51 -24.46
CA SER A 546 -20.61 3.72 -25.80
C SER A 546 -20.91 2.62 -26.82
N VAL A 547 -21.69 1.58 -26.48
CA VAL A 547 -22.23 0.62 -27.48
C VAL A 547 -23.53 1.11 -28.13
N SER A 548 -24.14 2.20 -27.65
CA SER A 548 -25.29 2.85 -28.32
C SER A 548 -24.89 3.87 -29.40
N GLN A 549 -23.60 4.23 -29.50
CA GLN A 549 -23.05 4.68 -30.77
C GLN A 549 -22.28 3.55 -31.45
N GLY A 550 -21.48 2.72 -30.77
CA GLY A 550 -20.80 1.58 -31.39
C GLY A 550 -21.73 0.67 -32.21
N SER A 551 -22.76 0.03 -31.64
CA SER A 551 -23.58 -0.93 -32.41
C SER A 551 -24.63 -0.29 -33.32
N ALA A 552 -25.15 0.91 -33.01
CA ALA A 552 -26.08 1.62 -33.89
C ALA A 552 -25.36 2.35 -35.04
N SER A 553 -24.20 2.95 -34.76
CA SER A 553 -23.28 3.49 -35.78
C SER A 553 -22.74 2.37 -36.62
N GLU A 554 -22.31 1.24 -36.03
CA GLU A 554 -21.82 0.08 -36.78
C GLU A 554 -22.92 -0.52 -37.62
N LYS A 555 -24.14 -0.71 -37.09
CA LYS A 555 -25.29 -1.19 -37.89
C LYS A 555 -25.66 -0.20 -39.00
N ARG A 556 -25.67 1.11 -38.75
CA ARG A 556 -25.93 2.14 -39.78
C ARG A 556 -24.82 2.19 -40.82
N ARG A 557 -23.57 2.02 -40.42
CA ARG A 557 -22.38 1.99 -41.28
C ARG A 557 -22.33 0.71 -42.12
N GLN A 558 -22.69 -0.43 -41.53
CA GLN A 558 -22.85 -1.73 -42.21
C GLN A 558 -24.01 -1.69 -43.20
N ALA A 559 -25.17 -1.13 -42.80
CA ALA A 559 -26.33 -0.96 -43.67
C ALA A 559 -26.02 0.01 -44.82
N LEU A 560 -25.34 1.12 -44.55
CA LEU A 560 -24.87 2.04 -45.59
C LEU A 560 -23.91 1.33 -46.56
N LEU A 561 -22.98 0.52 -46.05
CA LEU A 561 -22.05 -0.24 -46.88
C LEU A 561 -22.77 -1.27 -47.77
N GLN A 562 -23.85 -1.89 -47.29
CA GLN A 562 -24.67 -2.83 -48.08
C GLN A 562 -25.51 -2.15 -49.17
N MET A 563 -25.78 -0.84 -49.05
CA MET A 563 -26.51 -0.07 -50.06
C MET A 563 -25.61 0.44 -51.19
N LEU A 564 -24.29 0.34 -51.06
CA LEU A 564 -23.33 0.86 -52.03
C LEU A 564 -23.01 -0.19 -53.11
N PRO A 565 -22.87 0.21 -54.38
CA PRO A 565 -22.35 -0.67 -55.42
C PRO A 565 -20.87 -1.02 -55.16
N PRO A 566 -20.32 -2.05 -55.83
CA PRO A 566 -18.93 -2.48 -55.64
C PRO A 566 -17.90 -1.36 -55.82
N GLU A 567 -18.18 -0.41 -56.72
CA GLU A 567 -17.39 0.80 -56.97
C GLU A 567 -18.31 2.02 -56.94
N PHE A 568 -17.91 3.08 -56.24
CA PHE A 568 -18.71 4.29 -56.08
C PHE A 568 -17.85 5.55 -55.92
N ASP A 569 -18.42 6.70 -56.24
CA ASP A 569 -17.79 7.99 -55.98
C ASP A 569 -18.28 8.63 -54.67
N ARG A 570 -17.56 9.66 -54.20
CA ARG A 570 -17.90 10.36 -52.95
C ARG A 570 -19.31 10.98 -52.99
N THR A 571 -19.76 11.42 -54.16
CA THR A 571 -21.07 12.06 -54.33
C THR A 571 -22.19 11.06 -54.07
N LEU A 572 -22.11 9.89 -54.71
CA LEU A 572 -23.04 8.79 -54.55
C LEU A 572 -23.06 8.27 -53.11
N TYR A 573 -21.89 8.20 -52.47
CA TYR A 573 -21.79 7.83 -51.06
C TYR A 573 -22.54 8.79 -50.12
N GLN A 574 -22.40 10.10 -50.36
CA GLN A 574 -23.09 11.12 -49.57
C GLN A 574 -24.61 11.13 -49.80
N ASP A 575 -25.06 10.85 -51.02
CA ASP A 575 -26.48 10.76 -51.35
C ASP A 575 -27.12 9.52 -50.68
N LYS A 576 -26.45 8.36 -50.72
CA LYS A 576 -26.90 7.15 -50.00
C LYS A 576 -26.89 7.32 -48.49
N ALA A 577 -25.92 8.05 -47.95
CA ALA A 577 -25.92 8.39 -46.52
C ALA A 577 -27.11 9.29 -46.15
N ARG A 578 -27.49 10.23 -47.02
CA ARG A 578 -28.65 11.11 -46.80
C ARG A 578 -29.97 10.34 -46.86
N GLU A 579 -30.13 9.40 -47.80
CA GLU A 579 -31.28 8.49 -47.88
C GLU A 579 -31.43 7.65 -46.59
N ALA A 580 -30.31 7.25 -45.97
CA ALA A 580 -30.28 6.52 -44.71
C ALA A 580 -30.42 7.41 -43.44
N GLY A 581 -30.67 8.72 -43.60
CA GLY A 581 -30.81 9.66 -42.49
C GLY A 581 -29.50 9.98 -41.76
N ILE A 582 -28.34 9.81 -42.41
CA ILE A 582 -27.02 10.05 -41.84
C ILE A 582 -26.52 11.46 -42.25
N PRO A 583 -26.16 12.34 -41.29
CA PRO A 583 -25.63 13.68 -41.60
C PRO A 583 -24.30 13.62 -42.36
N THR A 584 -24.07 14.56 -43.30
CA THR A 584 -22.88 14.60 -44.18
C THR A 584 -21.55 14.48 -43.43
N ARG A 585 -21.40 15.19 -42.30
CA ARG A 585 -20.18 15.13 -41.47
C ARG A 585 -19.92 13.75 -40.87
N THR A 586 -20.99 13.01 -40.57
CA THR A 586 -20.93 11.65 -40.02
C THR A 586 -20.63 10.64 -41.13
N ALA A 587 -21.22 10.82 -42.31
CA ALA A 587 -20.95 10.01 -43.48
C ALA A 587 -19.46 10.09 -43.89
N ASP A 588 -18.92 11.30 -43.97
CA ASP A 588 -17.50 11.52 -44.29
C ASP A 588 -16.56 10.86 -43.27
N ARG A 589 -16.93 10.87 -41.98
CA ARG A 589 -16.19 10.18 -40.92
C ARG A 589 -16.21 8.65 -41.13
N TYR A 590 -17.37 8.06 -41.42
CA TYR A 590 -17.48 6.62 -41.71
C TYR A 590 -16.66 6.20 -42.92
N LEU A 591 -16.59 7.04 -43.95
CA LEU A 591 -15.83 6.76 -45.16
C LEU A 591 -14.33 6.61 -44.85
N ILE A 592 -13.80 7.46 -43.97
CA ILE A 592 -12.41 7.41 -43.50
C ILE A 592 -12.17 6.17 -42.64
N GLU A 593 -13.08 5.89 -41.69
CA GLU A 593 -12.96 4.72 -40.82
C GLU A 593 -13.02 3.39 -41.60
N LEU A 594 -13.89 3.27 -42.60
CA LEU A 594 -14.01 2.08 -43.44
C LEU A 594 -12.77 1.85 -44.32
N CYS A 595 -12.12 2.93 -44.78
CA CYS A 595 -10.81 2.84 -45.43
C CYS A 595 -9.73 2.37 -44.45
N ASN A 596 -9.68 2.94 -43.23
CA ASN A 596 -8.68 2.57 -42.21
C ASN A 596 -8.83 1.12 -41.73
N GLN A 597 -10.05 0.58 -41.73
CA GLN A 597 -10.36 -0.81 -41.39
C GLN A 597 -10.18 -1.78 -42.56
N GLY A 598 -9.76 -1.32 -43.73
CA GLY A 598 -9.54 -2.15 -44.92
C GLY A 598 -10.81 -2.69 -45.58
N ARG A 599 -11.99 -2.18 -45.21
CA ARG A 599 -13.30 -2.57 -45.79
C ARG A 599 -13.61 -1.84 -47.09
N LEU A 600 -13.02 -0.65 -47.26
CA LEU A 600 -13.01 0.10 -48.52
C LEU A 600 -11.58 0.33 -48.98
N GLU A 601 -11.39 0.36 -50.29
CA GLU A 601 -10.15 0.74 -50.95
C GLU A 601 -10.36 2.02 -51.74
N LYS A 602 -9.42 2.95 -51.63
CA LYS A 602 -9.47 4.22 -52.37
C LYS A 602 -8.67 4.08 -53.65
N GLU A 603 -9.35 3.94 -54.79
CA GLU A 603 -8.72 3.73 -56.10
C GLU A 603 -8.26 5.04 -56.78
N GLY A 604 -8.75 6.20 -56.32
CA GLY A 604 -8.38 7.49 -56.90
C GLY A 604 -8.97 8.70 -56.18
N HIS A 605 -8.91 9.89 -56.79
CA HIS A 605 -9.46 11.11 -56.21
C HIS A 605 -10.99 11.06 -56.16
N GLY A 606 -11.53 10.63 -55.01
CA GLY A 606 -12.97 10.56 -54.76
C GLY A 606 -13.66 9.26 -55.22
N LEU A 607 -12.89 8.27 -55.67
CA LEU A 607 -13.35 6.94 -56.09
C LEU A 607 -12.98 5.88 -55.05
N TYR A 608 -13.94 5.02 -54.70
CA TYR A 608 -13.83 3.99 -53.66
C TYR A 608 -14.41 2.66 -54.13
N LYS A 609 -13.86 1.56 -53.60
CA LYS A 609 -14.27 0.18 -53.89
C LYS A 609 -14.49 -0.62 -52.62
N VAL A 610 -15.53 -1.44 -52.57
CA VAL A 610 -15.82 -2.33 -51.44
C VAL A 610 -14.93 -3.57 -51.51
N LYS A 611 -14.16 -3.85 -50.45
CA LYS A 611 -13.37 -5.09 -50.33
C LYS A 611 -14.25 -6.22 -49.81
N THR A 612 -14.41 -7.28 -50.61
CA THR A 612 -15.06 -8.52 -50.17
C THR A 612 -14.08 -9.30 -49.28
N MET A 613 -14.40 -9.46 -48.00
CA MET A 613 -13.66 -10.38 -47.12
C MET A 613 -14.00 -11.82 -47.54
N ILE A 614 -12.98 -12.63 -47.88
CA ILE A 614 -13.08 -14.09 -47.95
C ILE A 614 -12.88 -14.64 -46.54
#